data_AF-A0A958XUA7-F1
#
_entry.id   AF-A0A958XUA7-F1
#
_cell.length_a   1.000
_cell.length_b   1.000
_cell.length_c   1.000
_cell.angle_alpha   90.00
_cell.angle_beta   90.00
_cell.angle_gamma   90.00
#
_symmetry.space_group_name_H-M   'P 1'
#
loop_
_entity.id
_entity.type
_entity.pdbx_description
1 polymer ?
#
loop_
_entity_poly.entity_id
_entity_poly.type
_entity_poly.pdbx_seq_one_letter_code
_entity_poly.pdbx_strand_id
1 'polypeptide(L)' 'MKTRTFRKDKINVVTLGCSKNLVDSENLITQLRGNDYSVTHDDPGPDANIVIVNTCGFIDVAKQESIDTIVE' A
#
# COMPACT_ATOMS: atom_id res chain seq x y z
N MET A 1 30.29 12.42 -0.14
CA MET A 1 29.65 11.26 -0.79
C MET A 1 28.56 10.74 0.13
N LYS A 2 27.26 10.86 -0.22
CA LYS A 2 26.21 10.15 0.52
C LYS A 2 26.16 8.72 -0.03
N THR A 3 26.69 7.76 0.72
CA THR A 3 26.56 6.33 0.44
C THR A 3 25.07 5.98 0.44
N ARG A 4 24.51 5.56 -0.71
CA ARG A 4 23.14 5.04 -0.77
C ARG A 4 23.10 3.78 0.10
N THR A 5 22.43 3.84 1.24
CA THR A 5 22.08 2.67 2.03
C THR A 5 21.03 1.88 1.27
N PHE A 6 21.37 0.68 0.80
CA PHE A 6 20.42 -0.27 0.23
C PHE A 6 19.59 -0.90 1.36
N ARG A 7 18.54 -0.22 1.81
CA ARG A 7 17.48 -0.90 2.55
C ARG A 7 16.67 -1.72 1.56
N LYS A 8 16.33 -2.97 1.93
CA LYS A 8 15.41 -3.78 1.13
C LYS A 8 14.03 -3.14 1.24
N ASP A 9 13.40 -2.84 0.10
CA ASP A 9 12.10 -2.18 0.08
C ASP A 9 11.03 -3.09 0.70
N LYS A 10 10.43 -2.61 1.78
CA LYS A 10 9.25 -3.18 2.44
C LYS A 10 8.05 -2.31 2.08
N ILE A 11 7.10 -2.93 1.39
CA ILE A 11 5.91 -2.31 0.85
C ILE A 11 4.73 -2.69 1.76
N ASN A 12 3.96 -1.69 2.18
CA ASN A 12 2.65 -1.91 2.79
C ASN A 12 1.57 -1.54 1.79
N VAL A 13 0.62 -2.45 1.55
CA VAL A 13 -0.57 -2.16 0.75
C VAL A 13 -1.70 -1.86 1.72
N VAL A 14 -2.34 -0.70 1.58
CA VAL A 14 -3.53 -0.29 2.33
C VAL A 14 -4.72 -0.36 1.38
N THR A 15 -5.72 -1.16 1.72
CA THR A 15 -6.92 -1.32 0.89
C THR A 15 -8.10 -0.59 1.48
N LEU A 16 -8.66 0.36 0.73
CA LEU A 16 -9.81 1.17 1.13
C LEU A 16 -10.98 0.97 0.15
N GLY A 17 -12.18 1.39 0.55
CA GLY A 17 -13.36 1.34 -0.30
C GLY A 17 -14.08 -0.01 -0.31
N CYS A 18 -14.14 -0.70 -1.46
CA CYS A 18 -15.04 -1.84 -1.67
C CYS A 18 -14.32 -3.15 -1.99
N SER A 19 -15.09 -4.25 -2.08
CA SER A 19 -14.55 -5.60 -2.34
C SER A 19 -13.77 -5.75 -3.65
N LYS A 20 -13.99 -4.88 -4.64
CA LYS A 20 -13.18 -4.86 -5.87
C LYS A 20 -11.73 -4.48 -5.57
N ASN A 21 -11.54 -3.45 -4.74
CA ASN A 21 -10.22 -2.99 -4.33
C ASN A 21 -9.48 -4.07 -3.52
N LEU A 22 -10.19 -4.92 -2.78
CA LEU A 22 -9.58 -6.06 -2.08
C LEU A 22 -9.01 -7.07 -3.07
N VAL A 23 -9.81 -7.52 -4.06
CA VAL A 23 -9.35 -8.46 -5.09
C VAL A 23 -8.20 -7.87 -5.91
N ASP A 24 -8.26 -6.59 -6.25
CA ASP A 24 -7.19 -5.90 -6.97
C ASP A 24 -5.90 -5.83 -6.13
N SER A 25 -6.02 -5.60 -4.82
CA SER A 25 -4.89 -5.58 -3.90
C SER A 25 -4.27 -6.97 -3.72
N GLU A 26 -5.07 -8.04 -3.65
CA GLU A 26 -4.57 -9.42 -3.61
C GLU A 26 -3.75 -9.76 -4.86
N ASN A 27 -4.23 -9.36 -6.04
CA ASN A 27 -3.52 -9.50 -7.31
C ASN A 27 -2.19 -8.73 -7.31
N LEU A 28 -2.21 -7.49 -6.81
CA LEU A 28 -1.02 -6.64 -6.70
C LEU A 28 0.01 -7.24 -5.73
N ILE A 29 -0.42 -7.65 -4.53
CA ILE A 29 0.43 -8.27 -3.50
C ILE A 29 1.09 -9.53 -4.06
N THR A 30 0.33 -10.35 -4.78
CA THR A 30 0.85 -11.57 -5.42
C THR A 30 1.96 -11.26 -6.42
N GLN A 31 1.78 -10.24 -7.27
CA GLN A 31 2.79 -9.82 -8.23
C GLN A 31 4.03 -9.24 -7.54
N LEU A 32 3.87 -8.41 -6.52
CA LEU A 32 4.98 -7.84 -5.76
C LEU A 32 5.81 -8.92 -5.05
N ARG A 33 5.15 -9.89 -4.41
CA ARG A 33 5.81 -11.05 -3.81
C ARG A 33 6.52 -11.92 -4.84
N GLY A 34 5.93 -12.09 -6.03
CA GLY A 34 6.55 -12.79 -7.16
C GLY A 34 7.79 -12.10 -7.74
N ASN A 35 8.00 -10.82 -7.42
CA ASN A 35 9.19 -10.03 -7.77
C ASN A 35 10.12 -9.79 -6.57
N ASP A 36 10.08 -10.66 -5.54
CA ASP A 36 10.96 -10.65 -4.37
C ASP A 36 10.87 -9.40 -3.45
N TYR A 37 9.80 -8.61 -3.56
CA TYR A 37 9.52 -7.52 -2.62
C TYR A 37 8.97 -8.05 -1.29
N SER A 38 9.32 -7.39 -0.18
CA SER A 38 8.70 -7.67 1.12
C SER A 38 7.38 -6.91 1.19
N VAL A 39 6.25 -7.62 1.29
CA VAL A 39 4.91 -6.99 1.21
C VAL A 39 4.04 -7.37 2.40
N THR A 40 3.54 -6.37 3.09
CA THR A 40 2.49 -6.44 4.12
C THR A 40 1.18 -5.86 3.61
N HIS A 41 0.06 -6.23 4.23
CA HIS A 41 -1.27 -5.75 3.86
C HIS A 41 -1.97 -5.25 5.12
N ASP A 42 -2.44 -4.01 5.07
CA ASP A 42 -3.08 -3.28 6.17
C ASP A 42 -2.29 -3.34 7.49
N ASP A 43 -0.95 -3.35 7.39
CA ASP A 43 -0.04 -3.40 8.54
C ASP A 43 0.34 -1.96 8.98
N PRO A 44 -0.04 -1.51 10.18
CA PRO A 44 0.30 -0.18 10.68
C PRO A 44 1.77 -0.07 11.17
N GLY A 45 2.57 -1.13 11.05
CA GLY A 45 3.95 -1.16 11.52
C GLY A 45 4.86 -0.13 10.83
N PRO A 46 5.82 0.48 11.57
CA PRO A 46 6.67 1.57 11.07
C PRO A 46 7.76 1.12 10.07
N ASP A 47 7.77 -0.15 9.70
CA ASP A 47 8.89 -0.76 8.98
C ASP A 47 8.78 -0.65 7.46
N ALA A 48 7.61 -0.29 6.94
CA ALA A 48 7.40 -0.11 5.51
C ALA A 48 7.99 1.23 5.05
N ASN A 49 8.86 1.21 4.05
CA ASN A 49 9.41 2.41 3.43
C ASN A 49 8.66 2.82 2.15
N ILE A 50 7.69 2.00 1.71
CA ILE A 50 6.79 2.28 0.60
C ILE A 50 5.37 1.92 1.05
N VAL A 51 4.40 2.80 0.79
CA VAL A 51 2.98 2.55 1.06
C VAL A 51 2.19 2.71 -0.24
N ILE A 52 1.34 1.73 -0.55
CA ILE A 52 0.40 1.76 -1.68
C ILE A 52 -1.00 1.85 -1.11
N VAL A 53 -1.71 2.96 -1.37
CA VAL A 53 -3.11 3.13 -0.96
C VAL A 53 -4.01 2.84 -2.16
N ASN A 54 -4.80 1.77 -2.09
CA ASN A 54 -5.75 1.39 -3.13
C ASN A 54 -7.18 1.76 -2.72
N THR A 55 -7.70 2.87 -3.25
CA THR A 55 -9.04 3.40 -2.92
C THR A 55 -9.92 3.54 -4.18
N CYS A 56 -11.20 3.86 -4.00
CA CYS A 56 -12.11 4.19 -5.09
C CYS A 56 -12.10 5.71 -5.35
N GLY A 57 -11.75 6.12 -6.58
CA GLY A 57 -11.76 7.53 -6.98
C GLY A 57 -13.15 8.13 -7.30
N PHE A 58 -14.22 7.32 -7.23
CA PHE A 58 -15.58 7.75 -7.61
C PHE A 58 -16.54 7.86 -6.44
N ILE A 59 -16.30 7.13 -5.35
CA ILE A 59 -17.15 7.16 -4.16
C ILE A 59 -16.61 8.22 -3.21
N ASP A 60 -17.44 9.23 -2.90
CA ASP A 60 -17.01 10.37 -2.07
C ASP A 60 -16.46 9.95 -0.71
N VAL A 61 -17.12 8.98 -0.06
CA VAL A 61 -16.66 8.44 1.23
C VAL A 61 -15.28 7.80 1.12
N ALA A 62 -15.02 6.99 0.07
CA ALA A 62 -13.73 6.33 -0.14
C ALA A 62 -12.61 7.33 -0.52
N LYS A 63 -12.96 8.42 -1.23
CA LYS A 63 -12.04 9.53 -1.48
C LYS A 63 -11.62 10.21 -0.19
N GLN A 64 -12.58 10.52 0.69
CA GLN A 64 -12.29 11.17 1.97
C GLN A 64 -11.43 10.27 2.86
N GLU A 65 -11.80 8.99 3.00
CA GLU A 65 -11.04 7.99 3.75
C GLU A 65 -9.58 7.89 3.27
N SER A 66 -9.37 7.94 1.94
CA SER A 66 -8.03 7.93 1.36
C SER A 66 -7.24 9.20 1.63
N ILE A 67 -7.88 10.37 1.67
CA ILE A 67 -7.21 11.63 2.00
C ILE A 67 -6.78 11.59 3.46
N ASP A 68 -7.69 11.18 4.35
CA ASP A 68 -7.43 11.10 5.79
C ASP A 68 -6.27 10.15 6.07
N THR A 69 -6.26 8.97 5.43
CA THR A 69 -5.17 7.98 5.53
C THR A 69 -3.80 8.52 5.08
N ILE A 70 -3.74 9.49 4.18
CA ILE A 70 -2.48 10.07 3.68
C ILE A 70 -2.00 11.24 4.56
N VAL A 71 -2.93 11.97 5.18
CA VAL A 71 -2.65 13.24 5.88
C VAL A 71 -2.50 13.05 7.39
N GLU A 72 -3.14 12.04 7.98
CA GLU A 72 -2.95 11.62 9.39
C GLU A 72 -1.72 10.71 9.57
#